data_AF-A0A6G1ZJE5-F1
#
_entry.id   AF-A0A6G1ZJE5-F1
#
_cell.length_a   1.000
_cell.length_b   1.000
_cell.length_c   1.000
_cell.angle_alpha   90.00
_cell.angle_beta   90.00
_cell.angle_gamma   90.00
#
_symmetry.space_group_name_H-M   'P 1'
#
loop_
_entity.id
_entity.type
_entity.pdbx_description
1 polymer ?
#
loop_
_entity_poly.entity_id
_entity_poly.type
_entity_poly.pdbx_seq_one_letter_code
_entity_poly.pdbx_strand_id
1 'polypeptide(L)'
;MIASDEVWQIQRRWGLLSFRRLSECLHIDRRTLSKLNHHHPDGTLTLETLDRIYATFMYLCPVYFTPEEVEEEYRRLIDSRIRILMCSEISPWVLAQK
;
A
#
# COMPACT_ATOMS: atom_id res chain seq x y z
N MET A 1 -4.57 3.85 10.01
CA MET A 1 -3.35 3.02 10.09
C MET A 1 -2.50 3.41 8.91
N ILE A 2 -1.21 3.66 9.08
CA ILE A 2 -0.36 4.22 8.02
C ILE A 2 -0.42 3.40 6.74
N ALA A 3 -0.43 2.06 6.83
CA ALA A 3 -0.58 1.19 5.66
C ALA A 3 -1.89 1.42 4.88
N SER A 4 -3.01 1.63 5.58
CA SER A 4 -4.30 1.93 4.94
C SER A 4 -4.29 3.30 4.27
N ASP A 5 -3.65 4.29 4.89
CA ASP A 5 -3.59 5.67 4.39
C ASP A 5 -2.72 5.74 3.12
N GLU A 6 -1.56 5.09 3.15
CA GLU A 6 -0.64 4.96 2.02
C GLU A 6 -1.29 4.24 0.83
N VAL A 7 -1.93 3.10 1.08
CA VAL A 7 -2.63 2.34 0.02
C VAL A 7 -3.80 3.14 -0.56
N TRP A 8 -4.51 3.92 0.27
CA TRP A 8 -5.56 4.81 -0.23
C TRP A 8 -5.02 5.89 -1.17
N GLN A 9 -3.85 6.48 -0.87
CA GLN A 9 -3.22 7.43 -1.79
C GLN A 9 -2.81 6.78 -3.11
N ILE A 10 -2.28 5.55 -3.08
CA ILE A 10 -1.95 4.78 -4.28
C ILE A 10 -3.22 4.53 -5.10
N GLN A 11 -4.31 4.05 -4.48
CA GLN A 11 -5.60 3.83 -5.14
C GLN A 11 -6.11 5.10 -5.85
N ARG A 12 -5.95 6.27 -5.24
CA ARG A 12 -6.34 7.55 -5.83
C ARG A 12 -5.51 7.90 -7.06
N ARG A 13 -4.19 7.76 -6.99
CA ARG A 13 -3.29 8.05 -8.12
C ARG A 13 -3.55 7.10 -9.29
N TRP A 14 -3.86 5.84 -9.01
CA TRP A 14 -4.09 4.79 -10.01
C TRP A 14 -5.55 4.75 -10.53
N GLY A 15 -6.46 5.55 -9.97
CA GLY A 15 -7.89 5.50 -10.31
C GLY A 15 -8.62 4.22 -9.84
N LEU A 16 -8.02 3.45 -8.94
CA LEU A 16 -8.51 2.17 -8.42
C LEU A 16 -9.28 2.34 -7.09
N LEU A 17 -10.27 3.24 -7.09
CA LEU A 17 -10.97 3.70 -5.88
C LEU A 17 -11.90 2.67 -5.21
N SER A 18 -12.05 1.46 -5.78
CA SER A 18 -12.86 0.40 -5.16
C SER A 18 -12.03 -0.86 -4.97
N PHE A 19 -12.25 -1.54 -3.85
CA PHE A 19 -11.58 -2.82 -3.58
C PHE A 19 -11.91 -3.91 -4.60
N ARG A 20 -13.04 -3.79 -5.31
CA ARG A 20 -13.34 -4.66 -6.44
C ARG A 20 -12.35 -4.46 -7.58
N ARG A 21 -12.21 -3.22 -8.07
CA ARG A 21 -11.26 -2.89 -9.14
C ARG A 21 -9.82 -3.17 -8.72
N LEU A 22 -9.48 -2.87 -7.48
CA LEU A 22 -8.15 -3.15 -6.95
C LEU A 22 -7.88 -4.67 -6.87
N SER A 23 -8.86 -5.47 -6.45
CA SER A 23 -8.76 -6.93 -6.41
C SER A 23 -8.58 -7.54 -7.80
N GLU A 24 -9.39 -7.09 -8.76
CA GLU A 24 -9.31 -7.51 -10.17
C GLU A 24 -7.95 -7.12 -10.78
N CYS A 25 -7.45 -5.92 -10.49
CA CYS A 25 -6.17 -5.42 -11.00
C CYS A 25 -4.97 -6.14 -10.39
N LEU A 26 -4.93 -6.26 -9.06
CA LEU A 26 -3.78 -6.85 -8.36
C LEU A 26 -3.81 -8.38 -8.33
N HIS A 27 -4.91 -9.01 -8.77
CA HIS A 27 -5.16 -10.44 -8.57
C HIS A 27 -5.02 -10.87 -7.10
N ILE A 28 -5.43 -10.00 -6.17
CA ILE A 28 -5.40 -10.24 -4.72
C ILE A 28 -6.84 -10.30 -4.21
N ASP A 29 -7.11 -11.24 -3.32
CA ASP A 29 -8.46 -11.43 -2.78
C ASP A 29 -9.01 -10.14 -2.12
N ARG A 30 -10.28 -9.85 -2.41
CA ARG A 30 -10.96 -8.65 -1.91
C ARG A 30 -10.99 -8.58 -0.39
N ARG A 31 -11.10 -9.72 0.31
CA ARG A 31 -11.09 -9.77 1.78
C ARG A 31 -9.74 -9.30 2.30
N THR A 32 -8.65 -9.70 1.67
CA THR A 32 -7.30 -9.25 2.02
C THR A 32 -7.16 -7.74 1.83
N LEU A 33 -7.58 -7.22 0.67
CA LEU A 33 -7.50 -5.78 0.39
C LEU A 33 -8.43 -4.96 1.29
N SER A 34 -9.60 -5.48 1.67
CA SER A 34 -10.53 -4.77 2.55
C SER A 34 -9.95 -4.48 3.94
N LYS A 35 -8.91 -5.21 4.37
CA LYS A 35 -8.18 -4.90 5.61
C LYS A 35 -7.44 -3.56 5.55
N LEU A 36 -7.15 -3.08 4.34
CA LEU A 36 -6.54 -1.78 4.07
C LEU A 36 -7.59 -0.67 3.91
N ASN A 37 -8.84 -0.89 4.31
CA ASN A 37 -9.85 0.17 4.29
C ASN A 37 -9.45 1.32 5.20
N HIS A 38 -9.24 2.50 4.61
CA HIS A 38 -8.88 3.72 5.33
C HIS A 38 -9.90 4.10 6.41
N HIS A 39 -11.20 3.81 6.21
CA HIS A 39 -12.25 4.09 7.20
C HIS A 39 -12.30 3.06 8.34
N HIS A 40 -11.86 1.83 8.08
CA HIS A 40 -11.89 0.72 9.02
C HIS A 40 -10.60 -0.12 8.88
N PRO A 41 -9.45 0.42 9.32
CA PRO A 41 -8.18 -0.28 9.19
C PRO A 41 -8.18 -1.53 10.06
N ASP A 42 -7.89 -2.69 9.47
CA ASP A 42 -7.75 -3.97 10.17
C ASP A 42 -6.26 -4.28 10.34
N GLY A 43 -5.79 -4.29 11.58
CA GLY A 43 -4.39 -4.54 11.95
C GLY A 43 -3.94 -6.00 11.81
N THR A 44 -4.81 -6.93 11.38
CA THR A 44 -4.45 -8.35 11.20
C THR A 44 -3.73 -8.63 9.87
N LEU A 45 -3.55 -7.63 9.02
CA LEU A 45 -2.79 -7.79 7.77
C LEU A 45 -1.29 -7.92 8.08
N THR A 46 -0.66 -8.99 7.60
CA THR A 46 0.77 -9.21 7.81
C THR A 46 1.63 -8.35 6.90
N LEU A 47 2.84 -8.01 7.35
CA LEU A 47 3.83 -7.32 6.52
C LEU A 47 4.15 -8.10 5.24
N GLU A 48 4.22 -9.42 5.29
CA GLU A 48 4.41 -10.27 4.11
C GLU A 48 3.29 -10.08 3.08
N THR A 49 2.03 -10.03 3.53
CA THR A 49 0.89 -9.82 2.62
C THR A 49 0.93 -8.42 2.02
N LEU A 50 1.31 -7.42 2.81
CA LEU A 50 1.47 -6.06 2.34
C LEU A 50 2.60 -5.96 1.30
N ASP A 51 3.73 -6.63 1.53
CA ASP A 51 4.84 -6.68 0.57
C ASP A 51 4.42 -7.30 -0.76
N ARG A 52 3.59 -8.34 -0.75
CA ARG A 52 3.02 -8.92 -1.98
C ARG A 52 2.15 -7.91 -2.73
N ILE A 53 1.35 -7.11 -2.01
CA ILE A 53 0.55 -6.02 -2.61
C ILE A 53 1.45 -4.99 -3.29
N TYR A 54 2.51 -4.53 -2.61
CA TYR A 54 3.47 -3.58 -3.17
C TYR A 54 4.25 -4.16 -4.36
N ALA A 55 4.63 -5.44 -4.31
CA ALA A 55 5.28 -6.10 -5.43
C ALA A 55 4.39 -6.09 -6.69
N THR A 56 3.09 -6.33 -6.53
CA THR A 56 2.16 -6.26 -7.66
C THR A 56 1.99 -4.83 -8.18
N PHE A 57 1.89 -3.82 -7.31
CA PHE A 57 1.89 -2.42 -7.75
C PHE A 57 3.16 -2.07 -8.54
N MET A 58 4.32 -2.44 -8.04
CA MET A 58 5.58 -2.20 -8.76
C MET A 58 5.56 -2.90 -10.12
N TYR A 59 5.15 -4.16 -10.19
CA TYR A 59 5.07 -4.91 -11.45
C TYR A 59 4.12 -4.27 -12.48
N LEU A 60 2.97 -3.73 -12.03
CA LEU A 60 1.96 -3.14 -12.91
C LEU A 60 2.19 -1.66 -13.23
N CYS A 61 3.13 -0.99 -12.55
CA CYS A 61 3.43 0.42 -12.75
C CYS A 61 3.65 0.79 -14.24
N PRO A 62 4.47 0.09 -15.04
CA PRO A 62 4.68 0.40 -16.46
C PRO A 62 3.46 0.14 -17.36
N VAL A 63 2.42 -0.54 -16.85
CA VAL A 63 1.16 -0.75 -17.58
C VAL A 63 0.21 0.44 -17.40
N TYR A 64 0.33 1.16 -16.29
CA TYR A 64 -0.60 2.24 -15.91
C TYR A 64 -0.08 3.65 -16.20
N PHE A 65 1.24 3.81 -16.34
CA PHE A 65 1.90 5.12 -16.42
C PHE A 65 2.80 5.19 -17.65
N THR A 66 3.05 6.41 -18.17
CA THR A 66 4.04 6.59 -19.24
C THR A 66 5.45 6.34 -18.72
N PRO A 67 6.45 6.05 -19.57
CA PRO A 67 7.83 5.83 -19.12
C PRO A 67 8.39 6.95 -18.23
N GLU A 68 8.00 8.21 -18.48
CA GLU A 68 8.40 9.38 -17.69
C GLU A 68 7.74 9.39 -16.31
N GLU A 69 6.50 8.92 -16.20
CA GLU A 69 5.74 8.85 -14.96
C GLU A 69 6.10 7.62 -14.11
N VAL A 70 6.52 6.53 -14.76
CA VAL A 70 6.86 5.26 -14.13
C VAL A 70 7.94 5.43 -13.07
N GLU A 71 9.04 6.13 -13.39
CA GLU A 71 10.14 6.31 -12.44
C GLU A 71 9.68 7.04 -11.16
N GLU A 72 8.87 8.08 -11.34
CA GLU A 72 8.31 8.86 -10.23
C GLU A 72 7.31 8.05 -9.41
N GLU A 73 6.44 7.26 -10.05
CA GLU A 73 5.50 6.41 -9.32
C GLU A 73 6.22 5.25 -8.60
N TYR A 74 7.26 4.65 -9.19
CA TYR A 74 8.11 3.67 -8.50
C TYR A 74 8.73 4.26 -7.24
N ARG A 75 9.28 5.48 -7.31
CA ARG A 75 9.84 6.18 -6.15
C ARG A 75 8.79 6.36 -5.06
N ARG A 76 7.58 6.81 -5.43
CA ARG A 76 6.46 6.96 -4.47
C ARG A 76 6.06 5.65 -3.82
N LEU A 77 6.04 4.54 -4.57
CA LEU A 77 5.74 3.21 -4.03
C LEU A 77 6.82 2.75 -3.05
N ILE A 78 8.09 2.98 -3.35
CA ILE A 78 9.22 2.65 -2.46
C ILE A 78 9.15 3.47 -1.18
N ASP A 79 8.99 4.80 -1.29
CA ASP A 79 8.90 5.70 -0.14
C ASP A 79 7.72 5.34 0.77
N SER A 80 6.58 5.03 0.14
CA SER A 80 5.38 4.56 0.82
C SER A 80 5.64 3.27 1.61
N ARG A 81 6.30 2.29 0.99
CA ARG A 81 6.70 1.04 1.65
C ARG A 81 7.64 1.30 2.84
N ILE A 82 8.63 2.19 2.69
CA ILE A 82 9.56 2.56 3.76
C ILE A 82 8.80 3.20 4.93
N ARG A 83 7.89 4.14 4.67
CA ARG A 83 7.09 4.78 5.73
C ARG A 83 6.28 3.77 6.54
N ILE A 84 5.69 2.78 5.87
CA ILE A 84 4.95 1.71 6.57
C ILE A 84 5.90 0.86 7.43
N LEU A 85 7.05 0.47 6.88
CA LEU A 85 8.02 -0.34 7.61
C LEU A 85 8.51 0.39 8.87
N MET A 86 8.91 1.65 8.73
CA MET A 86 9.36 2.48 9.86
C MET A 86 8.32 2.57 10.98
N CYS A 87 7.04 2.70 10.63
CA CYS A 87 5.97 2.76 11.63
C CYS A 87 5.53 1.40 12.17
N SER A 88 5.88 0.31 11.50
CA SER A 88 5.67 -1.05 12.02
C SER A 88 6.78 -1.48 12.99
N GLU A 89 8.00 -0.99 12.80
CA GLU A 89 9.15 -1.24 13.68
C GLU A 89 9.17 -0.31 14.90
N ILE A 90 8.67 0.93 14.76
CA ILE A 90 8.44 1.85 15.89
C ILE A 90 7.15 1.43 16.61
N SER A 91 7.24 0.34 17.36
CA SER A 91 6.26 -0.01 18.38
C SER A 91 6.21 1.10 19.46
N PRO A 92 5.03 1.44 20.04
CA PRO A 92 4.86 2.58 20.95
C PRO A 92 5.76 2.59 22.19
N TRP A 93 6.45 1.49 22.48
CA TRP A 93 7.36 1.36 23.62
C TRP A 93 8.67 2.15 23.48
N VAL A 94 9.08 2.54 22.27
CA VAL A 94 10.34 3.29 22.05
C VAL A 94 10.17 4.80 22.28
N LEU A 95 8.96 5.33 22.19
CA LEU A 95 8.68 6.76 22.41
C LEU A 95 8.26 7.10 23.85
N ALA A 96 8.10 6.10 24.71
CA ALA A 96 7.76 6.29 26.13
C ALA A 96 8.99 6.44 27.06
N GLN A 97 10.21 6.55 26.51
CA GLN A 97 11.45 6.79 27.27
C GLN A 97 12.06 8.17 27.01
N LYS A 98 11.27 9.25 27.07
CA LYS A 98 11.81 10.60 27.22
C LYS A 98 11.17 11.33 28.40
#